data_AF-A0A8T2LMU9-F1
#
_entry.id   AF-A0A8T2LMU9-F1
#
_cell.length_a   1.000
_cell.length_b   1.000
_cell.length_c   1.000
_cell.angle_alpha   90.00
_cell.angle_beta   90.00
_cell.angle_gamma   90.00
#
_symmetry.space_group_name_H-M   'P 1'
#
loop_
_entity.id
_entity.type
_entity.pdbx_description
1 polymer ?
#
loop_
_entity_poly.entity_id
_entity_poly.type
_entity_poly.pdbx_seq_one_letter_code
_entity_poly.pdbx_strand_id
1 'polypeptide(L)'
;MSLMRMFEYKPEFVTVLADKQVKVGKDVTLRCETNTGRLNVTWEKKGQKLNCVEGKHRAGQNGTTIFLEIKNVETGDEGNYTVTIQNSWGSISSSAMVLVEIDEWRTIEWQSGPMIRHVKSFEISSEGVEELRFLLHGPVGAGKSSIINTIKTVFEGHHYINCLTASALTGDSFTTKFEKFTIGQFAFYDVMGLEQGEYRGVHLDDIISAVKGHVPEDYIFKPNAAIDKYNTQYINEPTLNDQIHCLVSVIPADKIAMIDDDVIEKMKKIRKAASDIGIPQVLFMTRVDQVCTMTQRDITKIYQSKKIKEKMMECSNRVGVPLNCIFPVKNYSEENKPNEKLNCLMLEAFTQIVHAANDFVKKNSKKEKKLEVVSC
;
A
#
# COMPACT_ATOMS: atom_id res chain seq x y z
N MET A 1 16.42 48.99 -48.14
CA MET A 1 15.84 48.34 -46.94
C MET A 1 14.62 47.56 -47.39
N SER A 2 14.76 46.25 -47.57
CA SER A 2 13.65 45.36 -47.94
C SER A 2 12.87 45.02 -46.67
N LEU A 3 11.60 45.45 -46.60
CA LEU A 3 10.66 44.99 -45.58
C LEU A 3 10.37 43.52 -45.85
N MET A 4 11.03 42.64 -45.10
CA MET A 4 10.66 41.23 -45.03
C MET A 4 9.29 41.15 -44.36
N ARG A 5 8.22 41.00 -45.15
CA ARG A 5 6.89 40.60 -44.67
C ARG A 5 7.04 39.23 -44.02
N MET A 6 7.16 39.19 -42.70
CA MET A 6 7.05 37.94 -41.95
C MET A 6 5.59 37.49 -42.04
N PHE A 7 5.34 36.40 -42.76
CA PHE A 7 4.06 35.71 -42.73
C PHE A 7 3.84 35.22 -41.28
N GLU A 8 3.00 35.89 -40.50
CA GLU A 8 2.58 35.38 -39.20
C GLU A 8 1.49 34.33 -39.44
N TYR A 9 1.79 33.09 -39.07
CA TYR A 9 0.89 31.93 -39.16
C TYR A 9 0.42 31.50 -37.75
N LYS A 10 -0.60 30.65 -37.71
CA LYS A 10 -1.11 30.06 -36.46
C LYS A 10 0.06 29.40 -35.69
N PRO A 11 0.15 29.60 -34.37
CA PRO A 11 1.23 29.03 -33.58
C PRO A 11 1.08 27.51 -33.52
N GLU A 12 2.20 26.82 -33.70
CA GLU A 12 2.29 25.36 -33.60
C GLU A 12 3.51 24.96 -32.77
N PHE A 13 3.37 23.88 -32.02
CA PHE A 13 4.50 23.26 -31.32
C PHE A 13 5.28 22.39 -32.29
N VAL A 14 6.57 22.72 -32.47
CA VAL A 14 7.55 21.84 -33.10
C VAL A 14 7.92 20.72 -32.14
N THR A 15 8.07 21.05 -30.86
CA THR A 15 8.19 20.08 -29.77
C THR A 15 7.23 20.45 -28.65
N VAL A 16 6.63 19.43 -28.03
CA VAL A 16 5.71 19.59 -26.89
C VAL A 16 6.46 19.44 -25.57
N LEU A 17 5.84 19.88 -24.47
CA LEU A 17 6.37 19.60 -23.14
C LEU A 17 6.43 18.09 -22.90
N ALA A 18 7.43 17.65 -22.16
CA ALA A 18 7.62 16.26 -21.74
C ALA A 18 7.57 16.16 -20.22
N ASP A 19 6.98 15.08 -19.71
CA ASP A 19 6.98 14.74 -18.28
C ASP A 19 8.40 14.78 -17.72
N LYS A 20 8.54 15.34 -16.51
CA LYS A 20 9.82 15.41 -15.78
C LYS A 20 9.69 14.75 -14.42
N GLN A 21 10.72 14.01 -14.05
CA GLN A 21 10.90 13.49 -12.71
C GLN A 21 12.15 14.13 -12.12
N VAL A 22 12.04 14.70 -10.93
CA VAL A 22 13.09 15.50 -10.30
C VAL A 22 13.12 15.26 -8.80
N LYS A 23 14.31 15.14 -8.22
CA LYS A 23 14.49 15.04 -6.76
C LYS A 23 14.32 16.40 -6.09
N VAL A 24 13.78 16.40 -4.88
CA VAL A 24 13.74 17.60 -4.03
C VAL A 24 15.12 18.25 -3.94
N GLY A 25 15.16 19.58 -3.99
CA GLY A 25 16.38 20.38 -3.93
C GLY A 25 17.11 20.54 -5.25
N LYS A 26 16.69 19.86 -6.33
CA LYS A 26 17.24 20.05 -7.69
C LYS A 26 16.38 21.02 -8.50
N ASP A 27 16.97 21.56 -9.56
CA ASP A 27 16.27 22.41 -10.52
C ASP A 27 15.64 21.56 -11.64
N VAL A 28 14.50 21.98 -12.17
CA VAL A 28 13.88 21.36 -13.34
C VAL A 28 13.51 22.43 -14.37
N THR A 29 13.67 22.11 -15.65
CA THR A 29 13.26 22.98 -16.75
C THR A 29 12.27 22.26 -17.65
N LEU A 30 11.09 22.86 -17.82
CA LEU A 30 10.13 22.53 -18.86
C LEU A 30 10.45 23.37 -20.09
N ARG A 31 10.51 22.73 -21.26
CA ARG A 31 10.88 23.41 -22.51
C ARG A 31 10.06 22.84 -23.67
N CYS A 32 9.63 23.72 -24.56
CA CYS A 32 9.04 23.39 -25.85
C CYS A 32 9.58 24.34 -26.94
N GLU A 33 9.43 23.94 -28.19
CA GLU A 33 9.82 24.72 -29.36
C GLU A 33 8.61 24.97 -30.24
N THR A 34 8.58 26.16 -30.84
CA THR A 34 7.45 26.66 -31.61
C THR A 34 7.88 27.03 -33.03
N ASN A 35 6.93 27.09 -33.94
CA ASN A 35 7.18 27.50 -35.31
C ASN A 35 7.44 29.02 -35.47
N THR A 36 7.16 29.85 -34.46
CA THR A 36 7.32 31.32 -34.50
C THR A 36 7.67 31.91 -33.14
N GLY A 37 8.40 33.03 -33.12
CA GLY A 37 8.92 33.64 -31.89
C GLY A 37 8.10 34.81 -31.33
N ARG A 38 7.03 35.26 -31.99
CA ARG A 38 6.20 36.39 -31.52
C ARG A 38 4.91 35.87 -30.90
N LEU A 39 4.99 35.50 -29.63
CA LEU A 39 3.91 34.80 -28.92
C LEU A 39 3.61 35.46 -27.58
N ASN A 40 2.34 35.49 -27.23
CA ASN A 40 1.91 35.64 -25.84
C ASN A 40 1.95 34.27 -25.18
N VAL A 41 2.77 34.13 -24.15
CA VAL A 41 2.99 32.87 -23.43
C VAL A 41 2.38 32.96 -22.04
N THR A 42 1.51 32.02 -21.70
CA THR A 42 0.95 31.88 -20.36
C THR A 42 1.22 30.49 -19.82
N TRP A 43 1.54 30.43 -18.53
CA TRP A 43 1.75 29.18 -17.82
C TRP A 43 0.64 28.96 -16.80
N GLU A 44 0.26 27.70 -16.65
CA GLU A 44 -0.69 27.23 -15.65
C GLU A 44 -0.11 26.03 -14.92
N LYS A 45 -0.48 25.87 -13.65
CA LYS A 45 -0.19 24.70 -12.83
C LYS A 45 -1.49 24.20 -12.23
N LYS A 46 -1.82 22.92 -12.48
CA LYS A 46 -3.09 22.29 -12.05
C LYS A 46 -4.32 23.11 -12.50
N GLY A 47 -4.28 23.66 -13.72
CA GLY A 47 -5.36 24.46 -14.31
C GLY A 47 -5.54 25.87 -13.73
N GLN A 48 -4.64 26.32 -12.85
CA GLN A 48 -4.62 27.70 -12.35
C GLN A 48 -3.42 28.44 -12.94
N LYS A 49 -3.61 29.71 -13.29
CA LYS A 49 -2.53 30.57 -13.80
C LYS A 49 -1.34 30.54 -12.84
N LEU A 50 -0.16 30.24 -13.37
CA LEU A 50 1.07 30.15 -12.60
C LEU A 50 1.56 31.55 -12.25
N ASN A 51 1.46 31.91 -10.98
CA ASN A 51 2.08 33.12 -10.45
C ASN A 51 3.57 32.85 -10.22
N CYS A 52 4.42 33.37 -11.11
CA CYS A 52 5.87 33.20 -11.00
C CYS A 52 6.40 33.91 -9.75
N VAL A 53 6.88 33.13 -8.80
CA VAL A 53 7.59 33.61 -7.61
C VAL A 53 9.05 33.90 -7.96
N GLU A 54 9.52 35.11 -7.62
CA GLU A 54 10.90 35.54 -7.84
C GLU A 54 11.90 34.59 -7.15
N GLY A 55 13.03 34.31 -7.81
CA GLY A 55 14.04 33.35 -7.34
C GLY A 55 13.65 31.88 -7.46
N LYS A 56 12.35 31.55 -7.48
CA LYS A 56 11.82 30.19 -7.65
C LYS A 56 11.56 29.83 -9.10
N HIS A 57 10.89 30.72 -9.85
CA HIS A 57 10.47 30.48 -11.23
C HIS A 57 11.19 31.43 -12.18
N ARG A 58 11.71 30.90 -13.29
CA ARG A 58 12.17 31.69 -14.44
C ARG A 58 11.47 31.21 -15.70
N ALA A 59 10.36 31.87 -16.02
CA ALA A 59 9.69 31.70 -17.31
C ALA A 59 10.27 32.66 -18.35
N GLY A 60 10.43 32.20 -19.58
CA GLY A 60 10.93 33.05 -20.65
C GLY A 60 10.78 32.44 -22.04
N GLN A 61 11.07 33.27 -23.03
CA GLN A 61 11.08 32.88 -24.43
C GLN A 61 12.35 33.41 -25.10
N ASN A 62 13.11 32.50 -25.71
CA ASN A 62 14.33 32.79 -26.47
C ASN A 62 14.10 32.39 -27.93
N GLY A 63 13.73 33.37 -28.77
CA GLY A 63 13.33 33.10 -30.15
C GLY A 63 12.10 32.20 -30.20
N THR A 64 12.25 31.01 -30.76
CA THR A 64 11.20 29.98 -30.87
C THR A 64 11.14 29.04 -29.67
N THR A 65 12.07 29.14 -28.73
CA THR A 65 12.13 28.28 -27.54
C THR A 65 11.41 28.93 -26.38
N ILE A 66 10.46 28.22 -25.77
CA ILE A 66 9.78 28.64 -24.55
C ILE A 66 10.23 27.73 -23.41
N PHE A 67 10.47 28.31 -22.24
CA PHE A 67 10.89 27.54 -21.07
C PHE A 67 10.29 28.07 -19.77
N LEU A 68 10.20 27.16 -18.80
CA LEU A 68 9.94 27.45 -17.40
C LEU A 68 10.96 26.66 -16.58
N GLU A 69 11.89 27.38 -15.95
CA GLU A 69 12.79 26.83 -14.95
C GLU A 69 12.17 26.98 -13.55
N ILE A 70 12.19 25.89 -12.79
CA ILE A 70 11.75 25.82 -11.40
C ILE A 70 12.98 25.44 -10.58
N LYS A 71 13.44 26.36 -9.73
CA LYS A 71 14.63 26.17 -8.90
C LYS A 71 14.30 25.52 -7.57
N ASN A 72 15.27 24.79 -7.01
CA ASN A 72 15.19 24.18 -5.69
C ASN A 72 13.83 23.50 -5.45
N VAL A 73 13.52 22.49 -6.28
CA VAL A 73 12.19 21.88 -6.33
C VAL A 73 11.77 21.35 -4.95
N GLU A 74 10.54 21.65 -4.58
CA GLU A 74 9.89 21.21 -3.35
C GLU A 74 8.67 20.36 -3.69
N THR A 75 8.12 19.64 -2.70
CA THR A 75 6.96 18.78 -2.92
C THR A 75 5.71 19.54 -3.38
N GLY A 76 5.60 20.83 -3.05
CA GLY A 76 4.52 21.70 -3.53
C GLY A 76 4.60 21.98 -5.04
N ASP A 77 5.77 21.78 -5.67
CA ASP A 77 6.00 21.99 -7.10
C ASP A 77 5.45 20.87 -7.97
N GLU A 78 5.14 19.70 -7.40
CA GLU A 78 4.52 18.59 -8.15
C GLU A 78 3.18 19.00 -8.74
N GLY A 79 2.98 18.70 -10.03
CA GLY A 79 1.73 18.94 -10.72
C GLY A 79 1.83 18.90 -12.23
N ASN A 80 0.66 19.00 -12.88
CA ASN A 80 0.57 19.18 -14.31
C ASN A 80 0.77 20.66 -14.65
N TYR A 81 1.75 20.96 -15.49
CA TYR A 81 2.05 22.30 -15.99
C TYR A 81 1.61 22.41 -17.43
N THR A 82 0.89 23.48 -17.75
CA THR A 82 0.42 23.77 -19.11
C THR A 82 1.01 25.08 -19.59
N VAL A 83 1.58 25.06 -20.78
CA VAL A 83 1.95 26.29 -21.51
C VAL A 83 0.93 26.53 -22.61
N THR A 84 0.41 27.74 -22.67
CA THR A 84 -0.47 28.21 -23.74
C THR A 84 0.25 29.31 -24.50
N ILE A 85 0.30 29.14 -25.83
CA ILE A 85 0.91 30.10 -26.74
C ILE A 85 -0.16 30.68 -27.65
N GLN A 86 -0.14 32.01 -27.81
CA GLN A 86 -1.16 32.72 -28.56
C GLN A 86 -0.56 33.84 -29.42
N ASN A 87 -1.11 33.99 -30.63
CA ASN A 87 -0.98 35.22 -31.44
C ASN A 87 -2.35 35.58 -32.06
N SER A 88 -2.39 36.51 -33.01
CA SER A 88 -3.62 36.95 -33.68
C SER A 88 -4.32 35.85 -34.51
N TRP A 89 -3.62 34.76 -34.82
CA TRP A 89 -4.09 33.68 -35.70
C TRP A 89 -4.56 32.43 -34.96
N GLY A 90 -4.34 32.37 -33.65
CA GLY A 90 -4.86 31.29 -32.82
C GLY A 90 -4.12 31.11 -31.50
N SER A 91 -4.58 30.11 -30.76
CA SER A 91 -4.00 29.66 -29.50
C SER A 91 -3.91 28.14 -29.48
N ILE A 92 -2.84 27.61 -28.88
CA ILE A 92 -2.62 26.18 -28.66
C ILE A 92 -1.91 25.97 -27.33
N SER A 93 -2.14 24.82 -26.69
CA SER A 93 -1.58 24.48 -25.39
C SER A 93 -0.83 23.14 -25.42
N SER A 94 0.16 23.00 -24.55
CA SER A 94 0.89 21.76 -24.29
C SER A 94 1.05 21.56 -22.79
N SER A 95 0.92 20.32 -22.30
CA SER A 95 0.96 20.00 -20.88
C SER A 95 2.00 18.92 -20.58
N ALA A 96 2.60 18.97 -19.39
CA ALA A 96 3.50 17.93 -18.87
C ALA A 96 3.40 17.80 -17.34
N MET A 97 3.56 16.58 -16.85
CA MET A 97 3.60 16.28 -15.43
C MET A 97 5.02 16.47 -14.87
N VAL A 98 5.17 17.28 -13.83
CA VAL A 98 6.38 17.31 -12.99
C VAL A 98 6.12 16.45 -11.77
N LEU A 99 6.84 15.33 -11.64
CA LEU A 99 6.82 14.42 -10.48
C LEU A 99 8.02 14.71 -9.58
N VAL A 100 7.76 14.88 -8.28
CA VAL A 100 8.81 15.21 -7.31
C VAL A 100 9.14 14.00 -6.45
N GLU A 101 10.39 13.54 -6.55
CA GLU A 101 10.94 12.47 -5.73
C GLU A 101 11.49 13.04 -4.42
N ILE A 102 11.04 12.50 -3.29
CA ILE A 102 11.66 12.81 -1.99
C ILE A 102 12.75 11.80 -1.67
N ASP A 103 13.61 12.15 -0.72
CA ASP A 103 14.63 11.22 -0.24
C ASP A 103 13.99 9.95 0.33
N GLU A 104 14.65 8.82 0.05
CA GLU A 104 14.18 7.52 0.46
C GLU A 104 14.14 7.44 1.99
N TRP A 105 12.94 7.28 2.57
CA TRP A 105 12.79 7.27 4.04
C TRP A 105 12.81 5.87 4.65
N ARG A 106 12.88 4.82 3.82
CA ARG A 106 13.12 3.42 4.19
C ARG A 106 13.81 2.70 3.06
N THR A 107 14.80 1.89 3.40
CA THR A 107 15.54 1.08 2.43
C THR A 107 14.92 -0.31 2.32
N ILE A 108 14.83 -0.82 1.10
CA ILE A 108 14.48 -2.23 0.80
C ILE A 108 15.67 -2.87 0.09
N GLU A 109 16.00 -4.10 0.47
CA GLU A 109 16.88 -4.94 -0.33
C GLU A 109 16.13 -5.47 -1.54
N TRP A 110 16.48 -5.00 -2.73
CA TRP A 110 15.83 -5.40 -4.00
C TRP A 110 16.43 -6.70 -4.56
N GLN A 111 16.53 -7.73 -3.72
CA GLN A 111 17.02 -9.05 -4.10
C GLN A 111 16.12 -10.14 -3.49
N SER A 112 15.17 -10.67 -4.26
CA SER A 112 14.19 -11.61 -3.69
C SER A 112 14.80 -12.97 -3.31
N GLY A 113 15.91 -13.36 -3.94
CA GLY A 113 16.57 -14.66 -3.73
C GLY A 113 17.08 -14.88 -2.30
N PRO A 114 17.94 -14.00 -1.75
CA PRO A 114 18.37 -14.08 -0.35
C PRO A 114 17.20 -13.99 0.63
N MET A 115 16.24 -13.10 0.39
CA MET A 115 15.08 -12.91 1.25
C MET A 115 14.22 -14.18 1.34
N ILE A 116 13.85 -14.79 0.21
CA ILE A 116 13.04 -16.02 0.23
C ILE A 116 13.79 -17.18 0.88
N ARG A 117 15.12 -17.28 0.65
CA ARG A 117 15.94 -18.30 1.32
C ARG A 117 15.92 -18.12 2.83
N HIS A 118 16.08 -16.88 3.30
CA HIS A 118 16.04 -16.56 4.73
C HIS A 118 14.72 -17.01 5.38
N VAL A 119 13.58 -16.70 4.74
CA VAL A 119 12.28 -17.09 5.30
C VAL A 119 12.01 -18.60 5.16
N LYS A 120 12.50 -19.25 4.10
CA LYS A 120 12.38 -20.71 3.94
C LYS A 120 13.27 -21.50 4.92
N SER A 121 14.42 -20.96 5.29
CA SER A 121 15.32 -21.55 6.29
C SER A 121 15.00 -21.10 7.72
N PHE A 122 13.92 -20.35 7.92
CA PHE A 122 13.52 -19.86 9.22
C PHE A 122 13.06 -21.03 10.09
N GLU A 123 13.48 -21.10 11.34
CA GLU A 123 13.04 -22.11 12.30
C GLU A 123 12.33 -21.45 13.48
N ILE A 124 11.19 -22.00 13.90
CA ILE A 124 10.43 -21.49 15.04
C ILE A 124 11.24 -21.72 16.31
N SER A 125 11.46 -20.65 17.09
CA SER A 125 12.35 -20.67 18.25
C SER A 125 11.76 -21.34 19.52
N SER A 126 10.65 -22.07 19.41
CA SER A 126 9.95 -22.67 20.55
C SER A 126 9.64 -24.14 20.33
N GLU A 127 10.16 -24.99 21.21
CA GLU A 127 9.81 -26.40 21.30
C GLU A 127 8.34 -26.52 21.74
N GLY A 128 7.46 -26.92 20.82
CA GLY A 128 6.02 -27.11 21.08
C GLY A 128 5.09 -26.26 20.21
N VAL A 129 5.61 -25.29 19.45
CA VAL A 129 4.81 -24.58 18.45
C VAL A 129 5.13 -25.12 17.06
N GLU A 130 4.12 -25.71 16.41
CA GLU A 130 4.28 -26.37 15.10
C GLU A 130 4.32 -25.36 13.94
N GLU A 131 3.55 -24.27 14.06
CA GLU A 131 3.42 -23.26 13.00
C GLU A 131 3.17 -21.86 13.56
N LEU A 132 3.63 -20.83 12.84
CA LEU A 132 3.29 -19.43 13.15
C LEU A 132 1.96 -19.07 12.49
N ARG A 133 1.05 -18.44 13.24
CA ARG A 133 -0.35 -18.23 12.85
C ARG A 133 -0.61 -16.75 12.67
N PHE A 134 -1.10 -16.36 11.50
CA PHE A 134 -1.32 -14.97 11.10
C PHE A 134 -2.79 -14.76 10.77
N LEU A 135 -3.44 -13.78 11.37
CA LEU A 135 -4.83 -13.44 11.06
C LEU A 135 -4.90 -12.17 10.21
N LEU A 136 -5.49 -12.27 9.02
CA LEU A 136 -5.69 -11.11 8.13
C LEU A 136 -7.09 -10.55 8.33
N HIS A 137 -7.21 -9.29 8.75
CA HIS A 137 -8.50 -8.61 8.91
C HIS A 137 -8.50 -7.21 8.28
N GLY A 138 -9.67 -6.69 7.90
CA GLY A 138 -9.80 -5.40 7.23
C GLY A 138 -11.08 -5.29 6.42
N PRO A 139 -11.37 -4.11 5.84
CA PRO A 139 -12.60 -3.86 5.09
C PRO A 139 -12.79 -4.84 3.92
N VAL A 140 -14.03 -4.94 3.44
CA VAL A 140 -14.34 -5.68 2.22
C VAL A 140 -13.57 -5.09 1.04
N GLY A 141 -13.04 -5.96 0.17
CA GLY A 141 -12.26 -5.55 -0.99
C GLY A 141 -10.85 -5.00 -0.68
N ALA A 142 -10.39 -5.06 0.58
CA ALA A 142 -9.03 -4.64 0.97
C ALA A 142 -7.91 -5.49 0.34
N GLY A 143 -8.23 -6.69 -0.14
CA GLY A 143 -7.27 -7.62 -0.75
C GLY A 143 -6.63 -8.61 0.23
N LYS A 144 -7.35 -9.04 1.27
CA LYS A 144 -6.87 -10.02 2.27
C LYS A 144 -6.49 -11.37 1.64
N SER A 145 -7.42 -12.03 0.96
CA SER A 145 -7.15 -13.29 0.24
C SER A 145 -6.12 -13.11 -0.88
N SER A 146 -6.12 -11.94 -1.54
CA SER A 146 -5.13 -11.60 -2.57
C SER A 146 -3.69 -11.53 -2.02
N ILE A 147 -3.49 -11.09 -0.77
CA ILE A 147 -2.18 -11.11 -0.10
C ILE A 147 -1.71 -12.55 0.09
N ILE A 148 -2.58 -13.44 0.57
CA ILE A 148 -2.24 -14.84 0.81
C ILE A 148 -1.82 -15.51 -0.50
N ASN A 149 -2.58 -15.30 -1.58
CA ASN A 149 -2.23 -15.80 -2.92
C ASN A 149 -0.89 -15.22 -3.43
N THR A 150 -0.62 -13.95 -3.11
CA THR A 150 0.64 -13.29 -3.48
C THR A 150 1.81 -13.93 -2.73
N ILE A 151 1.70 -14.13 -1.42
CA ILE A 151 2.74 -14.81 -0.61
C ILE A 151 2.94 -16.24 -1.12
N LYS A 152 1.88 -16.99 -1.40
CA LYS A 152 1.96 -18.34 -1.95
C LYS A 152 2.72 -18.37 -3.29
N THR A 153 2.38 -17.46 -4.19
CA THR A 153 3.06 -17.29 -5.50
C THR A 153 4.56 -17.02 -5.32
N VAL A 154 4.92 -16.16 -4.36
CA VAL A 154 6.32 -15.84 -4.05
C VAL A 154 7.08 -17.07 -3.52
N PHE A 155 6.43 -17.88 -2.68
CA PHE A 155 7.06 -19.06 -2.06
C PHE A 155 7.24 -20.24 -3.02
N GLU A 156 6.24 -20.51 -3.85
CA GLU A 156 6.20 -21.67 -4.75
C GLU A 156 6.89 -21.39 -6.10
N GLY A 157 7.18 -20.12 -6.41
CA GLY A 157 7.93 -19.73 -7.62
C GLY A 157 7.14 -19.86 -8.93
N HIS A 158 5.85 -20.19 -8.86
CA HIS A 158 4.95 -20.30 -10.02
C HIS A 158 3.66 -19.51 -9.74
N HIS A 159 3.10 -18.89 -10.78
CA HIS A 159 1.85 -18.13 -10.68
C HIS A 159 0.68 -19.03 -10.33
N TYR A 160 0.03 -18.79 -9.19
CA TYR A 160 -1.21 -19.47 -8.82
C TYR A 160 -2.38 -18.72 -9.47
N ILE A 161 -2.88 -19.21 -10.60
CA ILE A 161 -4.20 -18.81 -11.11
C ILE A 161 -5.24 -19.55 -10.25
N ASN A 162 -5.49 -19.06 -9.03
CA ASN A 162 -6.69 -19.47 -8.32
C ASN A 162 -7.87 -18.68 -8.93
N CYS A 163 -8.63 -19.34 -9.80
CA CYS A 163 -9.86 -18.83 -10.43
C CYS A 163 -10.95 -18.36 -9.45
N LEU A 164 -10.71 -18.41 -8.13
CA LEU A 164 -11.65 -17.94 -7.11
C LEU A 164 -11.52 -16.44 -6.78
N THR A 165 -10.45 -15.75 -7.22
CA THR A 165 -10.35 -14.27 -7.07
C THR A 165 -10.85 -13.50 -8.30
N ALA A 166 -11.37 -14.19 -9.32
CA ALA A 166 -11.89 -13.57 -10.53
C ALA A 166 -13.36 -13.14 -10.35
N SER A 167 -13.59 -12.06 -9.60
CA SER A 167 -14.79 -11.21 -9.75
C SER A 167 -14.70 -10.00 -8.82
N ALA A 168 -14.10 -8.92 -9.30
CA ALA A 168 -14.28 -7.58 -8.73
C ALA A 168 -15.67 -6.98 -9.08
N LEU A 169 -16.66 -7.80 -9.44
CA LEU A 169 -17.95 -7.36 -9.99
C LEU A 169 -19.18 -7.71 -9.15
N THR A 170 -19.05 -8.43 -8.03
CA THR A 170 -20.18 -8.66 -7.11
C THR A 170 -19.80 -8.16 -5.73
N GLY A 171 -20.46 -7.09 -5.28
CA GLY A 171 -20.16 -6.32 -4.08
C GLY A 171 -20.45 -6.98 -2.75
N ASP A 172 -20.37 -8.32 -2.66
CA ASP A 172 -20.63 -9.08 -1.42
C ASP A 172 -19.37 -9.85 -0.97
N SER A 173 -19.20 -9.97 0.34
CA SER A 173 -18.09 -10.67 0.99
C SER A 173 -18.05 -12.18 0.67
N PHE A 174 -17.03 -12.64 -0.06
CA PHE A 174 -16.93 -14.04 -0.54
C PHE A 174 -16.38 -15.06 0.48
N THR A 175 -15.54 -14.66 1.44
CA THR A 175 -14.88 -15.59 2.37
C THR A 175 -15.75 -15.92 3.59
N THR A 176 -16.79 -16.74 3.47
CA THR A 176 -17.74 -17.03 4.58
C THR A 176 -17.19 -17.97 5.67
N LYS A 177 -15.96 -18.46 5.55
CA LYS A 177 -15.34 -19.49 6.38
C LYS A 177 -14.03 -18.99 6.99
N PHE A 178 -13.71 -19.42 8.20
CA PHE A 178 -12.39 -19.25 8.82
C PHE A 178 -11.39 -20.21 8.16
N GLU A 179 -10.90 -19.81 6.99
CA GLU A 179 -10.08 -20.64 6.12
C GLU A 179 -8.60 -20.50 6.46
N LYS A 180 -7.94 -21.65 6.65
CA LYS A 180 -6.50 -21.75 6.92
C LYS A 180 -5.74 -22.04 5.64
N PHE A 181 -4.71 -21.24 5.39
CA PHE A 181 -3.76 -21.43 4.30
C PHE A 181 -2.36 -21.66 4.85
N THR A 182 -1.83 -22.86 4.66
CA THR A 182 -0.49 -23.23 5.15
C THR A 182 0.56 -23.09 4.05
N ILE A 183 1.67 -22.43 4.37
CA ILE A 183 2.85 -22.28 3.53
C ILE A 183 4.06 -22.65 4.39
N GLY A 184 4.54 -23.89 4.26
CA GLY A 184 5.59 -24.42 5.14
C GLY A 184 5.13 -24.42 6.61
N GLN A 185 5.86 -23.74 7.48
CA GLN A 185 5.55 -23.59 8.91
C GLN A 185 4.74 -22.32 9.24
N PHE A 186 4.11 -21.70 8.24
CA PHE A 186 3.33 -20.48 8.39
C PHE A 186 1.88 -20.76 8.01
N ALA A 187 0.94 -20.47 8.91
CA ALA A 187 -0.49 -20.58 8.68
C ALA A 187 -1.15 -19.21 8.65
N PHE A 188 -1.86 -18.91 7.57
CA PHE A 188 -2.62 -17.69 7.40
C PHE A 188 -4.11 -17.97 7.50
N TYR A 189 -4.81 -17.13 8.26
CA TYR A 189 -6.24 -17.19 8.44
C TYR A 189 -6.89 -15.99 7.75
N ASP A 190 -7.79 -16.27 6.80
CA ASP A 190 -8.62 -15.25 6.16
C ASP A 190 -10.00 -15.19 6.82
N VAL A 191 -10.53 -13.99 7.01
CA VAL A 191 -11.87 -13.73 7.55
C VAL A 191 -12.69 -12.87 6.60
N MET A 192 -14.02 -12.89 6.71
CA MET A 192 -14.86 -11.96 5.92
C MET A 192 -14.42 -10.51 6.18
N GLY A 193 -14.65 -9.65 5.19
CA GLY A 193 -14.37 -8.24 5.38
C GLY A 193 -15.26 -7.62 6.45
N LEU A 194 -14.71 -6.59 7.10
CA LEU A 194 -15.48 -5.73 7.99
C LEU A 194 -16.40 -4.85 7.12
N GLU A 195 -17.68 -4.85 7.45
CA GLU A 195 -18.71 -4.03 6.81
C GLU A 195 -19.36 -3.07 7.80
N GLN A 196 -20.09 -2.09 7.26
CA GLN A 196 -20.82 -1.10 8.04
C GLN A 196 -22.07 -1.72 8.69
N GLY A 197 -22.26 -1.47 9.98
CA GLY A 197 -23.41 -1.94 10.76
C GLY A 197 -23.13 -3.18 11.61
N GLU A 198 -23.83 -3.34 12.73
CA GLU A 198 -23.56 -4.40 13.73
C GLU A 198 -23.81 -5.83 13.22
N TYR A 199 -24.66 -5.99 12.19
CA TYR A 199 -25.10 -7.29 11.65
C TYR A 199 -24.61 -7.57 10.22
N ARG A 200 -23.58 -6.86 9.75
CA ARG A 200 -22.99 -7.05 8.41
C ARG A 200 -21.48 -7.28 8.52
N GLY A 201 -20.98 -8.27 7.78
CA GLY A 201 -19.60 -8.77 7.90
C GLY A 201 -19.39 -9.72 9.09
N VAL A 202 -18.13 -9.99 9.46
CA VAL A 202 -17.81 -10.81 10.65
C VAL A 202 -18.11 -10.04 11.93
N HIS A 203 -18.68 -10.70 12.94
CA HIS A 203 -18.89 -10.11 14.25
C HIS A 203 -17.55 -9.79 14.94
N LEU A 204 -17.47 -8.68 15.66
CA LEU A 204 -16.22 -8.27 16.30
C LEU A 204 -15.68 -9.32 17.28
N ASP A 205 -16.60 -9.90 18.06
CA ASP A 205 -16.28 -10.92 19.06
C ASP A 205 -15.79 -12.23 18.44
N ASP A 206 -16.21 -12.55 17.21
CA ASP A 206 -15.69 -13.72 16.49
C ASP A 206 -14.22 -13.55 16.15
N ILE A 207 -13.83 -12.36 15.67
CA ILE A 207 -12.43 -12.06 15.36
C ILE A 207 -11.61 -12.06 16.66
N ILE A 208 -12.12 -11.48 17.75
CA ILE A 208 -11.42 -11.49 19.04
C ILE A 208 -11.28 -12.92 19.57
N SER A 209 -12.31 -13.75 19.43
CA SER A 209 -12.27 -15.16 19.81
C SER A 209 -11.27 -15.93 18.96
N ALA A 210 -11.21 -15.67 17.64
CA ALA A 210 -10.25 -16.27 16.74
C ALA A 210 -8.82 -15.88 17.08
N VAL A 211 -8.57 -14.59 17.38
CA VAL A 211 -7.26 -14.10 17.84
C VAL A 211 -6.80 -14.84 19.10
N LYS A 212 -7.72 -15.10 20.02
CA LYS A 212 -7.47 -15.83 21.27
C LYS A 212 -7.38 -17.35 21.09
N GLY A 213 -7.59 -17.88 19.88
CA GLY A 213 -7.53 -19.32 19.59
C GLY A 213 -8.78 -20.11 19.98
N HIS A 214 -9.90 -19.44 20.28
CA HIS A 214 -11.13 -20.11 20.66
C HIS A 214 -11.95 -20.64 19.48
N VAL A 215 -11.60 -20.25 18.26
CA VAL A 215 -12.32 -20.60 17.03
C VAL A 215 -11.56 -21.70 16.31
N PRO A 216 -12.20 -22.85 16.05
CA PRO A 216 -11.56 -23.93 15.33
C PRO A 216 -11.40 -23.59 13.84
N GLU A 217 -10.45 -24.27 13.21
CA GLU A 217 -10.29 -24.26 11.75
C GLU A 217 -11.62 -24.63 11.06
N ASP A 218 -11.87 -24.05 9.89
CA ASP A 218 -13.06 -24.34 9.08
C ASP A 218 -14.41 -23.90 9.66
N TYR A 219 -14.42 -23.13 10.74
CA TYR A 219 -15.63 -22.54 11.31
C TYR A 219 -16.33 -21.63 10.29
N ILE A 220 -17.64 -21.80 10.12
CA ILE A 220 -18.47 -20.95 9.26
C ILE A 220 -19.07 -19.85 10.13
N PHE A 221 -18.68 -18.61 9.89
CA PHE A 221 -19.17 -17.46 10.66
C PHE A 221 -20.67 -17.27 10.42
N LYS A 222 -21.40 -17.01 11.50
CA LYS A 222 -22.84 -16.74 11.44
C LYS A 222 -23.06 -15.22 11.50
N PRO A 223 -23.77 -14.61 10.54
CA PRO A 223 -23.95 -13.15 10.49
C PRO A 223 -24.61 -12.53 11.74
N ASN A 224 -25.41 -13.32 12.45
CA ASN A 224 -26.30 -12.83 13.51
C ASN A 224 -25.91 -13.30 14.93
N ALA A 225 -24.84 -14.09 15.07
CA ALA A 225 -24.45 -14.62 16.38
C ALA A 225 -22.96 -14.94 16.38
N ALA A 226 -22.23 -14.34 17.33
CA ALA A 226 -20.86 -14.70 17.59
C ALA A 226 -20.77 -16.12 18.16
N ILE A 227 -19.65 -16.78 17.91
CA ILE A 227 -19.29 -18.02 18.58
C ILE A 227 -19.12 -17.74 20.07
N ASP A 228 -19.77 -18.55 20.89
CA ASP A 228 -19.72 -18.45 22.35
C ASP A 228 -19.24 -19.76 22.96
N LYS A 229 -18.93 -19.71 24.25
CA LYS A 229 -18.54 -20.88 25.06
C LYS A 229 -19.58 -22.00 25.12
N TYR A 230 -20.81 -21.74 24.68
CA TYR A 230 -21.89 -22.73 24.65
C TYR A 230 -21.96 -23.45 23.31
N ASN A 231 -21.24 -22.96 22.29
CA ASN A 231 -21.09 -23.63 21.02
C ASN A 231 -20.23 -24.90 21.19
N THR A 232 -20.71 -26.02 20.67
CA THR A 232 -20.01 -27.31 20.73
C THR A 232 -18.66 -27.32 20.03
N GLN A 233 -18.42 -26.37 19.12
CA GLN A 233 -17.16 -26.23 18.39
C GLN A 233 -16.20 -25.22 19.04
N TYR A 234 -16.58 -24.54 20.14
CA TYR A 234 -15.73 -23.56 20.81
C TYR A 234 -14.58 -24.24 21.58
N ILE A 235 -13.36 -23.77 21.36
CA ILE A 235 -12.18 -24.25 22.09
C ILE A 235 -12.12 -23.52 23.43
N ASN A 236 -12.43 -24.22 24.53
CA ASN A 236 -12.52 -23.60 25.86
C ASN A 236 -11.15 -23.16 26.42
N GLU A 237 -10.13 -23.98 26.23
CA GLU A 237 -8.77 -23.72 26.73
C GLU A 237 -7.77 -23.77 25.57
N PRO A 238 -7.59 -22.64 24.85
CA PRO A 238 -6.73 -22.59 23.68
C PRO A 238 -5.26 -22.62 24.09
N THR A 239 -4.49 -23.49 23.44
CA THR A 239 -3.03 -23.56 23.57
C THR A 239 -2.36 -22.48 22.73
N LEU A 240 -1.03 -22.33 22.85
CA LEU A 240 -0.28 -21.49 21.92
C LEU A 240 -0.43 -21.93 20.45
N ASN A 241 -0.65 -23.22 20.18
CA ASN A 241 -0.91 -23.70 18.81
C ASN A 241 -2.31 -23.30 18.31
N ASP A 242 -3.25 -22.97 19.17
CA ASP A 242 -4.57 -22.52 18.76
C ASP A 242 -4.60 -21.00 18.54
N GLN A 243 -3.76 -20.26 19.27
CA GLN A 243 -3.71 -18.80 19.25
C GLN A 243 -3.10 -18.22 17.97
N ILE A 244 -3.53 -17.01 17.62
CA ILE A 244 -2.89 -16.22 16.57
C ILE A 244 -1.61 -15.61 17.11
N HIS A 245 -0.52 -15.73 16.35
CA HIS A 245 0.80 -15.24 16.73
C HIS A 245 1.07 -13.81 16.24
N CYS A 246 0.38 -13.33 15.20
CA CYS A 246 0.47 -11.96 14.71
C CYS A 246 -0.83 -11.53 14.00
N LEU A 247 -1.30 -10.33 14.31
CA LEU A 247 -2.49 -9.73 13.69
C LEU A 247 -2.07 -8.83 12.51
N VAL A 248 -2.58 -9.13 11.32
CA VAL A 248 -2.29 -8.37 10.09
C VAL A 248 -3.53 -7.60 9.65
N SER A 249 -3.51 -6.27 9.81
CA SER A 249 -4.54 -5.38 9.30
C SER A 249 -4.30 -5.06 7.83
N VAL A 250 -5.28 -5.24 6.95
CA VAL A 250 -5.16 -4.95 5.52
C VAL A 250 -6.01 -3.75 5.16
N ILE A 251 -5.39 -2.69 4.61
CA ILE A 251 -6.09 -1.46 4.23
C ILE A 251 -5.71 -1.01 2.81
N PRO A 252 -6.68 -0.78 1.92
CA PRO A 252 -6.43 -0.26 0.57
C PRO A 252 -6.09 1.24 0.58
N ALA A 253 -4.93 1.60 0.03
CA ALA A 253 -4.35 2.95 0.08
C ALA A 253 -5.17 4.01 -0.68
N ASP A 254 -5.79 3.60 -1.78
CA ASP A 254 -6.69 4.42 -2.62
C ASP A 254 -8.01 4.76 -1.92
N LYS A 255 -8.44 3.92 -0.97
CA LYS A 255 -9.73 4.06 -0.30
C LYS A 255 -9.65 4.44 1.17
N ILE A 256 -8.46 4.69 1.74
CA ILE A 256 -8.29 5.02 3.18
C ILE A 256 -9.26 6.10 3.64
N ALA A 257 -9.42 7.18 2.86
CA ALA A 257 -10.28 8.30 3.20
C ALA A 257 -11.79 7.96 3.14
N MET A 258 -12.16 6.94 2.37
CA MET A 258 -13.55 6.49 2.17
C MET A 258 -13.98 5.38 3.15
N ILE A 259 -13.06 4.89 4.00
CA ILE A 259 -13.42 3.88 5.00
C ILE A 259 -14.29 4.54 6.07
N ASP A 260 -15.47 3.96 6.30
CA ASP A 260 -16.41 4.34 7.34
C ASP A 260 -15.76 4.30 8.74
N ASP A 261 -16.08 5.29 9.56
CA ASP A 261 -15.54 5.39 10.91
C ASP A 261 -15.96 4.19 11.79
N ASP A 262 -17.12 3.58 11.55
CA ASP A 262 -17.56 2.33 12.20
C ASP A 262 -16.57 1.18 11.95
N VAL A 263 -16.14 1.00 10.69
CA VAL A 263 -15.16 -0.03 10.33
C VAL A 263 -13.81 0.25 10.99
N ILE A 264 -13.38 1.51 11.02
CA ILE A 264 -12.16 1.93 11.72
C ILE A 264 -12.26 1.67 13.23
N GLU A 265 -13.41 1.92 13.84
CA GLU A 265 -13.65 1.66 15.25
C GLU A 265 -13.62 0.16 15.55
N LYS A 266 -14.24 -0.68 14.71
CA LYS A 266 -14.15 -2.15 14.80
C LYS A 266 -12.68 -2.61 14.73
N MET A 267 -11.91 -2.10 13.76
CA MET A 267 -10.47 -2.40 13.67
C MET A 267 -9.71 -1.99 14.94
N LYS A 268 -10.01 -0.81 15.52
CA LYS A 268 -9.40 -0.36 16.79
C LYS A 268 -9.72 -1.26 17.97
N LYS A 269 -10.95 -1.76 18.07
CA LYS A 269 -11.38 -2.67 19.14
C LYS A 269 -10.66 -4.03 19.04
N ILE A 270 -10.58 -4.62 17.84
CA ILE A 270 -9.83 -5.87 17.58
C ILE A 270 -8.34 -5.67 17.93
N ARG A 271 -7.78 -4.55 17.48
CA ARG A 271 -6.40 -4.15 17.75
C ARG A 271 -6.11 -4.02 19.25
N LYS A 272 -7.03 -3.42 20.00
CA LYS A 272 -6.92 -3.29 21.46
C LYS A 272 -6.92 -4.68 22.12
N ALA A 273 -7.85 -5.55 21.73
CA ALA A 273 -7.92 -6.91 22.27
C ALA A 273 -6.63 -7.72 22.01
N ALA A 274 -6.03 -7.60 20.81
CA ALA A 274 -4.74 -8.21 20.50
C ALA A 274 -3.59 -7.60 21.33
N SER A 275 -3.61 -6.28 21.57
CA SER A 275 -2.61 -5.58 22.38
C SER A 275 -2.63 -6.03 23.84
N ASP A 276 -3.83 -6.28 24.39
CA ASP A 276 -4.02 -6.66 25.79
C ASP A 276 -3.40 -8.03 26.10
N ILE A 277 -3.37 -8.94 25.11
CA ILE A 277 -2.69 -10.24 25.19
C ILE A 277 -1.26 -10.22 24.63
N GLY A 278 -0.80 -9.05 24.15
CA GLY A 278 0.56 -8.82 23.69
C GLY A 278 0.86 -9.34 22.28
N ILE A 279 -0.15 -9.68 21.49
CA ILE A 279 0.03 -10.10 20.09
C ILE A 279 0.53 -8.91 19.25
N PRO A 280 1.62 -9.07 18.49
CA PRO A 280 2.12 -8.04 17.60
C PRO A 280 1.13 -7.74 16.48
N GLN A 281 1.09 -6.47 16.06
CA GLN A 281 0.13 -5.96 15.10
C GLN A 281 0.87 -5.25 13.97
N VAL A 282 0.59 -5.65 12.75
CA VAL A 282 1.21 -5.11 11.55
C VAL A 282 0.12 -4.73 10.55
N LEU A 283 0.33 -3.65 9.80
CA LEU A 283 -0.61 -3.16 8.81
C LEU A 283 -0.02 -3.25 7.40
N PHE A 284 -0.71 -3.97 6.52
CA PHE A 284 -0.42 -4.04 5.10
C PHE A 284 -1.29 -3.04 4.35
N MET A 285 -0.64 -2.03 3.77
CA MET A 285 -1.29 -1.02 2.96
C MET A 285 -1.26 -1.45 1.48
N THR A 286 -2.38 -1.91 0.94
CA THR A 286 -2.50 -2.45 -0.43
C THR A 286 -2.83 -1.36 -1.45
N ARG A 287 -2.85 -1.69 -2.76
CA ARG A 287 -3.23 -0.77 -3.86
C ARG A 287 -2.41 0.53 -3.92
N VAL A 288 -1.15 0.43 -3.52
CA VAL A 288 -0.19 1.55 -3.48
C VAL A 288 0.16 2.10 -4.87
N ASP A 289 -0.01 1.28 -5.89
CA ASP A 289 0.11 1.62 -7.31
C ASP A 289 -1.03 2.54 -7.80
N GLN A 290 -2.20 2.50 -7.16
CA GLN A 290 -3.34 3.33 -7.54
C GLN A 290 -3.28 4.75 -6.95
N VAL A 291 -2.46 4.96 -5.92
CA VAL A 291 -2.32 6.26 -5.22
C VAL A 291 -1.39 7.21 -5.96
N CYS A 292 -0.36 6.69 -6.61
CA CYS A 292 0.70 7.50 -7.21
C CYS A 292 1.16 6.91 -8.55
N THR A 293 1.16 7.73 -9.59
CA THR A 293 1.65 7.32 -10.91
C THR A 293 3.13 6.91 -10.89
N MET A 294 3.92 7.46 -9.95
CA MET A 294 5.31 7.06 -9.77
C MET A 294 5.44 5.60 -9.31
N THR A 295 4.62 5.17 -8.34
CA THR A 295 4.62 3.79 -7.85
C THR A 295 3.94 2.83 -8.82
N GLN A 296 2.99 3.34 -9.61
CA GLN A 296 2.41 2.61 -10.74
C GLN A 296 3.47 2.26 -11.81
N ARG A 297 4.31 3.24 -12.17
CA ARG A 297 5.38 3.08 -13.16
C ARG A 297 6.56 2.26 -12.62
N ASP A 298 6.97 2.52 -11.38
CA ASP A 298 8.08 1.82 -10.74
C ASP A 298 7.84 1.65 -9.23
N ILE A 299 7.58 0.40 -8.81
CA ILE A 299 7.33 0.05 -7.42
C ILE A 299 8.55 0.30 -6.51
N THR A 300 9.77 0.39 -7.08
CA THR A 300 10.97 0.68 -6.28
C THR A 300 10.97 2.07 -5.67
N LYS A 301 10.19 2.99 -6.24
CA LYS A 301 10.07 4.37 -5.78
C LYS A 301 9.02 4.56 -4.69
N ILE A 302 8.52 3.47 -4.11
CA ILE A 302 7.46 3.51 -3.09
C ILE A 302 7.84 4.35 -1.88
N TYR A 303 9.08 4.20 -1.41
CA TYR A 303 9.65 4.97 -0.31
C TYR A 303 10.32 6.27 -0.76
N GLN A 304 10.09 6.72 -2.00
CA GLN A 304 10.44 8.04 -2.51
C GLN A 304 9.20 8.86 -2.86
N SER A 305 8.00 8.27 -2.70
CA SER A 305 6.72 8.91 -3.02
C SER A 305 6.12 9.63 -1.82
N LYS A 306 6.05 10.96 -1.89
CA LYS A 306 5.40 11.76 -0.85
C LYS A 306 3.95 11.32 -0.57
N LYS A 307 3.18 11.00 -1.63
CA LYS A 307 1.78 10.56 -1.51
C LYS A 307 1.65 9.28 -0.70
N ILE A 308 2.56 8.32 -0.90
CA ILE A 308 2.58 7.08 -0.11
C ILE A 308 2.92 7.38 1.35
N LYS A 309 3.91 8.24 1.61
CA LYS A 309 4.24 8.66 2.97
C LYS A 309 3.06 9.31 3.68
N GLU A 310 2.35 10.20 3.00
CA GLU A 310 1.14 10.85 3.51
C GLU A 310 0.04 9.84 3.81
N LYS A 311 -0.22 8.88 2.91
CA LYS A 311 -1.19 7.80 3.14
C LYS A 311 -0.81 6.88 4.31
N MET A 312 0.47 6.57 4.49
CA MET A 312 0.93 5.81 5.66
C MET A 312 0.67 6.57 6.97
N MET A 313 0.92 7.87 6.99
CA MET A 313 0.61 8.72 8.16
C MET A 313 -0.89 8.80 8.42
N GLU A 314 -1.70 8.91 7.37
CA GLU A 314 -3.17 8.87 7.47
C GLU A 314 -3.65 7.54 8.07
N CYS A 315 -3.16 6.39 7.57
CA CYS A 315 -3.45 5.07 8.13
C CYS A 315 -3.03 4.95 9.60
N SER A 316 -1.83 5.41 9.93
CA SER A 316 -1.30 5.39 11.29
C SER A 316 -2.21 6.14 12.25
N ASN A 317 -2.63 7.36 11.88
CA ASN A 317 -3.51 8.19 12.69
C ASN A 317 -4.93 7.62 12.80
N ARG A 318 -5.49 7.09 11.70
CA ARG A 318 -6.87 6.56 11.71
C ARG A 318 -6.96 5.25 12.49
N VAL A 319 -6.05 4.31 12.30
CA VAL A 319 -6.13 2.96 12.93
C VAL A 319 -5.41 2.93 14.29
N GLY A 320 -4.38 3.76 14.48
CA GLY A 320 -3.59 3.85 15.70
C GLY A 320 -2.35 2.93 15.72
N VAL A 321 -1.92 2.40 14.57
CA VAL A 321 -0.73 1.54 14.44
C VAL A 321 0.51 2.44 14.21
N PRO A 322 1.65 2.19 14.86
CA PRO A 322 2.84 3.02 14.67
C PRO A 322 3.39 2.87 13.24
N LEU A 323 3.99 3.94 12.71
CA LEU A 323 4.45 3.99 11.32
C LEU A 323 5.37 2.82 10.95
N ASN A 324 6.29 2.42 11.84
CA ASN A 324 7.23 1.31 11.63
C ASN A 324 6.56 -0.06 11.47
N CYS A 325 5.30 -0.21 11.89
CA CYS A 325 4.50 -1.42 11.70
C CYS A 325 3.57 -1.34 10.48
N ILE A 326 3.71 -0.31 9.63
CA ILE A 326 2.96 -0.16 8.38
C ILE A 326 3.87 -0.49 7.20
N PHE A 327 3.44 -1.44 6.37
CA PHE A 327 4.15 -1.87 5.18
C PHE A 327 3.28 -1.66 3.94
N PRO A 328 3.69 -0.81 2.99
CA PRO A 328 3.05 -0.74 1.70
C PRO A 328 3.34 -2.01 0.89
N VAL A 329 2.31 -2.61 0.31
CA VAL A 329 2.38 -3.87 -0.43
C VAL A 329 1.59 -3.77 -1.75
N LYS A 330 1.99 -4.57 -2.74
CA LYS A 330 1.26 -4.71 -4.00
C LYS A 330 0.95 -6.18 -4.23
N ASN A 331 -0.32 -6.49 -4.46
CA ASN A 331 -0.78 -7.84 -4.77
C ASN A 331 -0.60 -8.11 -6.27
N TYR A 332 -0.39 -9.38 -6.64
CA TYR A 332 -0.50 -9.80 -8.03
C TYR A 332 -1.95 -9.66 -8.50
N SER A 333 -2.21 -8.73 -9.43
CA SER A 333 -3.56 -8.50 -9.97
C SER A 333 -3.58 -8.42 -11.50
N GLU A 334 -2.55 -7.82 -12.09
CA GLU A 334 -2.45 -7.64 -13.56
C GLU A 334 -1.25 -8.40 -14.16
N GLU A 335 -0.28 -8.79 -13.33
CA GLU A 335 0.99 -9.34 -13.80
C GLU A 335 0.90 -10.84 -14.08
N ASN A 336 1.11 -11.21 -15.34
CA ASN A 336 1.15 -12.61 -15.78
C ASN A 336 2.50 -13.32 -15.51
N LYS A 337 3.51 -12.61 -15.00
CA LYS A 337 4.84 -13.15 -14.65
C LYS A 337 5.29 -12.72 -13.25
N PRO A 338 6.03 -13.55 -12.51
CA PRO A 338 6.57 -13.15 -11.21
C PRO A 338 7.45 -11.91 -11.38
N ASN A 339 7.18 -10.88 -10.60
CA ASN A 339 7.92 -9.63 -10.62
C ASN A 339 8.85 -9.60 -9.41
N GLU A 340 10.16 -9.61 -9.66
CA GLU A 340 11.18 -9.63 -8.61
C GLU A 340 11.03 -8.47 -7.61
N LYS A 341 10.74 -7.25 -8.10
CA LYS A 341 10.57 -6.08 -7.24
C LYS A 341 9.34 -6.22 -6.35
N LEU A 342 8.23 -6.72 -6.90
CA LEU A 342 7.02 -7.00 -6.12
C LEU A 342 7.29 -8.06 -5.05
N ASN A 343 8.00 -9.13 -5.42
CA ASN A 343 8.41 -10.17 -4.47
C ASN A 343 9.24 -9.59 -3.32
N CYS A 344 10.20 -8.70 -3.59
CA CYS A 344 11.00 -8.06 -2.54
C CYS A 344 10.12 -7.27 -1.57
N LEU A 345 9.16 -6.48 -2.08
CA LEU A 345 8.26 -5.70 -1.24
C LEU A 345 7.39 -6.58 -0.33
N MET A 346 6.88 -7.68 -0.88
CA MET A 346 6.07 -8.65 -0.13
C MET A 346 6.92 -9.44 0.87
N LEU A 347 8.13 -9.85 0.49
CA LEU A 347 9.05 -10.58 1.37
C LEU A 347 9.55 -9.72 2.50
N GLU A 348 9.78 -8.42 2.29
CA GLU A 348 10.13 -7.50 3.37
C GLU A 348 9.01 -7.47 4.41
N ALA A 349 7.78 -7.17 3.98
CA ALA A 349 6.62 -7.15 4.87
C ALA A 349 6.40 -8.51 5.56
N PHE A 350 6.61 -9.61 4.84
CA PHE A 350 6.44 -10.95 5.37
C PHE A 350 7.50 -11.32 6.41
N THR A 351 8.77 -11.01 6.12
CA THR A 351 9.89 -11.26 7.04
C THR A 351 9.65 -10.56 8.38
N GLN A 352 9.13 -9.33 8.34
CA GLN A 352 8.82 -8.56 9.56
C GLN A 352 7.69 -9.19 10.38
N ILE A 353 6.61 -9.68 9.76
CA ILE A 353 5.56 -10.38 10.52
C ILE A 353 6.05 -11.71 11.10
N VAL A 354 6.91 -12.44 10.38
CA VAL A 354 7.50 -13.71 10.83
C VAL A 354 8.37 -13.49 12.07
N HIS A 355 9.26 -12.50 12.05
CA HIS A 355 10.07 -12.17 13.22
C HIS A 355 9.22 -11.72 14.40
N ALA A 356 8.22 -10.86 14.17
CA ALA A 356 7.33 -10.39 15.24
C ALA A 356 6.55 -11.56 15.87
N ALA A 357 6.00 -12.47 15.06
CA ALA A 357 5.28 -13.65 15.54
C ALA A 357 6.20 -14.60 16.32
N ASN A 358 7.41 -14.85 15.83
CA ASN A 358 8.36 -15.72 16.52
C ASN A 358 8.83 -15.12 17.86
N ASP A 359 9.02 -13.80 17.93
CA ASP A 359 9.35 -13.12 19.18
C ASP A 359 8.22 -13.23 20.22
N PHE A 360 6.96 -13.14 19.77
CA PHE A 360 5.79 -13.38 20.61
C PHE A 360 5.77 -14.80 21.17
N VAL A 361 5.90 -15.80 20.29
CA VAL A 361 5.93 -17.22 20.66
C VAL A 361 7.06 -17.50 21.66
N LYS A 362 8.28 -17.03 21.38
CA LYS A 362 9.45 -17.18 22.25
C LYS A 362 9.26 -16.53 23.62
N LYS A 363 8.54 -15.41 23.70
CA LYS A 363 8.24 -14.72 24.95
C LYS A 363 7.22 -15.48 25.79
N ASN A 364 6.19 -16.05 25.17
CA ASN A 364 5.13 -16.74 25.90
C ASN A 364 5.49 -18.18 26.27
N SER A 365 6.24 -18.91 25.44
CA SER A 365 6.74 -20.24 25.83
C SER A 365 7.66 -20.20 27.04
N LYS A 366 8.47 -19.13 27.19
CA LYS A 366 9.26 -18.87 28.40
C LYS A 366 8.41 -18.56 29.65
N LYS A 367 7.21 -17.99 29.48
CA LYS A 367 6.30 -17.74 30.60
C LYS A 367 5.64 -19.04 31.06
N GLU A 368 5.17 -19.87 30.13
CA GLU A 368 4.58 -21.18 30.44
C GLU A 368 5.57 -22.07 31.18
N LYS A 369 6.82 -22.21 30.67
CA LYS A 369 7.87 -22.96 31.36
C LYS A 369 8.21 -22.42 32.75
N LYS A 370 8.05 -21.10 33.00
CA LYS A 370 8.24 -20.52 34.34
C LYS A 370 7.06 -20.79 35.29
N LEU A 371 5.84 -20.79 34.78
CA LEU A 371 4.64 -21.08 35.57
C LEU A 371 4.64 -22.54 36.02
N GLU A 372 5.00 -23.48 35.14
CA GLU A 372 5.10 -24.91 35.47
C GLU A 372 6.12 -25.20 36.58
N VAL A 373 7.29 -24.53 36.56
CA VAL A 373 8.35 -24.69 37.56
C VAL A 373 7.98 -24.10 38.93
N VAL A 374 7.07 -23.12 38.99
CA VAL A 374 6.61 -22.52 40.25
C VAL A 374 5.41 -23.28 40.84
N SER A 375 4.71 -24.08 40.04
CA SER A 375 3.60 -24.94 40.49
C SER A 375 4.03 -26.33 40.99
N CYS A 376 5.33 -26.65 40.96
CA CYS A 376 5.94 -27.84 41.57
C CYS A 376 6.68 -27.44 42.85
#